data_AF-A0A7X7F591-F1
#
_entry.id   AF-A0A7X7F591-F1
#
_cell.length_a   1.000
_cell.length_b   1.000
_cell.length_c   1.000
_cell.angle_alpha   90.00
_cell.angle_beta   90.00
_cell.angle_gamma   90.00
#
_symmetry.space_group_name_H-M   'P 1'
#
loop_
_entity.id
_entity.type
_entity.pdbx_description
1 polymer ?
#
loop_
_entity_poly.entity_id
_entity_poly.type
_entity_poly.pdbx_seq_one_letter_code
_entity_poly.pdbx_strand_id
1 'polypeptide(L)'
;MPINVICPGCHSRFQVSDKFAGRTGACPKCKGPIKVPAKEEEVKVHAPQEFGGGGRGKSGRLILKPIAREKTKFSVSVGAAVAGTVLAVFALAWLAGGILDDFWLVRVPALLAVSFPLAWGGYFFLRDDETLETYSGKPLWIRTAICATAYTLLWGVFGYVAPQVVTEDVWSWLLVGPPFLITGALIGLAAYDLDFGSGFFHYSFYLLVTILLRASAGMGWIWEIGDVTR
;
A
#
# COMPACT_ATOMS: atom_id res chain seq x y z
N MET A 1 35.71 35.19 3.62
CA MET A 1 35.39 34.79 2.24
C MET A 1 36.08 35.76 1.27
N PRO A 2 36.28 35.39 0.00
CA PRO A 2 36.72 36.30 -1.04
C PRO A 2 35.50 36.95 -1.73
N ILE A 3 35.52 38.28 -1.88
CA ILE A 3 34.52 39.08 -2.59
C ILE A 3 34.91 39.13 -4.07
N ASN A 4 34.01 38.71 -4.96
CA ASN A 4 34.18 38.87 -6.40
C ASN A 4 33.86 40.32 -6.79
N VAL A 5 34.87 41.07 -7.24
CA VAL A 5 34.73 42.46 -7.66
C VAL A 5 34.95 42.56 -9.17
N ILE A 6 34.10 43.35 -9.84
CA ILE A 6 34.25 43.68 -11.26
C ILE A 6 34.73 45.12 -11.35
N CYS A 7 35.87 45.36 -12.01
CA CYS A 7 36.35 46.72 -12.23
C CYS A 7 35.48 47.45 -13.28
N PRO A 8 34.97 48.67 -13.01
CA PRO A 8 34.20 49.44 -13.99
C PRO A 8 35.04 49.98 -15.15
N GLY A 9 36.36 50.08 -15.00
CA GLY A 9 37.24 50.62 -16.05
C GLY A 9 37.75 49.57 -17.03
N CYS A 10 38.12 48.38 -16.55
CA CYS A 10 38.70 47.31 -17.39
C CYS A 10 37.89 46.02 -17.43
N HIS A 11 36.73 45.97 -16.75
CA HIS A 11 35.77 44.85 -16.69
C HIS A 11 36.37 43.50 -16.24
N SER A 12 37.61 43.51 -15.74
CA SER A 12 38.25 42.32 -15.19
C SER A 12 37.60 41.94 -13.86
N ARG A 13 37.41 40.63 -13.67
CA ARG A 13 36.87 40.03 -12.46
C ARG A 13 38.05 39.54 -11.61
N PHE A 14 38.08 39.91 -10.33
CA PHE A 14 39.11 39.48 -9.41
C PHE A 14 38.55 39.31 -7.99
N GLN A 15 39.23 38.49 -7.19
CA GLN A 15 38.82 38.17 -5.83
C GLN A 15 39.60 39.02 -4.84
N VAL A 16 38.88 39.73 -3.98
CA VAL A 16 39.45 40.57 -2.92
C VAL A 16 39.07 40.00 -1.57
N SER A 17 39.97 40.01 -0.60
CA SER A 17 39.64 39.52 0.74
C SER A 17 38.56 40.39 1.40
N ASP A 18 37.66 39.78 2.18
CA ASP A 18 36.62 40.47 2.97
C ASP A 18 37.11 41.68 3.79
N LYS A 19 38.41 41.73 4.16
CA LYS A 19 39.00 42.85 4.91
C LYS A 19 38.93 44.20 4.18
N PHE A 20 38.73 44.19 2.87
CA PHE A 20 38.62 45.39 2.04
C PHE A 20 37.17 45.72 1.66
N ALA A 21 36.17 45.03 2.23
CA ALA A 21 34.77 45.37 2.04
C ALA A 21 34.50 46.84 2.39
N GLY A 22 33.79 47.56 1.52
CA GLY A 22 33.45 48.97 1.69
C GLY A 22 34.60 49.97 1.47
N ARG A 23 35.85 49.51 1.24
CA ARG A 23 37.02 50.38 1.02
C ARG A 23 37.25 50.63 -0.48
N THR A 24 37.84 51.78 -0.79
CA THR A 24 38.32 52.10 -2.13
C THR A 24 39.76 51.63 -2.32
N GLY A 25 40.04 50.96 -3.43
CA GLY A 25 41.36 50.44 -3.77
C GLY A 25 41.67 50.54 -5.27
N ALA A 26 42.95 50.47 -5.62
CA ALA A 26 43.38 50.50 -7.02
C ALA A 26 43.20 49.12 -7.68
N CYS A 27 42.73 49.10 -8.92
CA CYS A 27 42.64 47.88 -9.71
C CYS A 27 44.05 47.28 -9.96
N PRO A 28 44.26 45.96 -9.76
CA PRO A 28 45.55 45.34 -10.06
C PRO A 28 45.91 45.39 -11.56
N LYS A 29 44.91 45.54 -12.45
CA LYS A 29 45.12 45.53 -13.91
C LYS A 29 45.22 46.92 -14.53
N CYS A 30 44.32 47.85 -14.18
CA CYS A 30 44.28 49.20 -14.76
C CYS A 30 44.61 50.33 -13.78
N LYS A 31 44.90 50.03 -12.51
CA LYS A 31 45.18 50.99 -11.43
C LYS A 31 44.09 52.03 -11.16
N GLY A 32 42.94 51.96 -11.85
CA GLY A 32 41.80 52.84 -11.60
C GLY A 32 41.17 52.62 -10.22
N PRO A 33 40.54 53.64 -9.61
CA PRO A 33 39.89 53.52 -8.32
C PRO A 33 38.63 52.65 -8.41
N ILE A 34 38.53 51.64 -7.55
CA ILE A 34 37.36 50.74 -7.43
C ILE A 34 36.87 50.78 -5.99
N LYS A 35 35.56 50.95 -5.81
CA LYS A 35 34.91 50.77 -4.50
C LYS A 35 34.49 49.31 -4.36
N VAL A 36 35.04 48.61 -3.37
CA VAL A 36 34.65 47.23 -3.06
C VAL A 36 33.28 47.27 -2.37
N PRO A 37 32.29 46.47 -2.78
CA PRO A 37 30.98 46.41 -2.14
C PRO A 37 31.09 46.16 -0.63
N ALA A 38 30.20 46.77 0.15
CA ALA A 38 30.15 46.56 1.59
C ALA A 38 29.58 45.16 1.89
N LYS A 39 30.08 44.51 2.95
CA LYS A 39 29.64 43.17 3.35
C LYS A 39 28.17 43.14 3.80
N GLU A 40 27.59 44.30 4.12
CA GLU A 40 26.19 44.47 4.51
C GLU A 40 25.19 44.35 3.35
N GLU A 41 25.65 44.41 2.09
CA GLU A 41 24.82 44.18 0.90
C GLU A 41 24.79 42.70 0.49
N GLU A 42 25.00 41.78 1.44
CA GLU A 42 24.66 40.38 1.22
C GLU A 42 23.13 40.29 1.12
N VAL A 43 22.65 40.25 -0.13
CA VAL A 43 21.24 40.04 -0.45
C VAL A 43 20.84 38.69 0.13
N LYS A 44 20.30 38.70 1.34
CA LYS A 44 19.59 37.56 1.92
C LYS A 44 18.36 37.33 1.06
N VAL A 45 18.51 36.49 0.05
CA VAL A 45 17.38 36.01 -0.75
C VAL A 45 16.53 35.18 0.19
N HIS A 46 15.51 35.80 0.77
CA HIS A 46 14.43 35.09 1.42
C HIS A 46 13.65 34.39 0.32
N ALA A 47 14.09 33.18 -0.04
CA ALA A 47 13.29 32.30 -0.86
C ALA A 47 11.92 32.18 -0.17
N PRO A 48 10.81 32.41 -0.89
CA PRO A 48 9.49 32.14 -0.35
C PRO A 48 9.49 30.72 0.21
N GLN A 49 8.89 30.52 1.39
CA GLN A 49 8.71 29.15 1.90
C GLN A 49 8.02 28.35 0.80
N GLU A 50 8.69 27.31 0.31
CA GLU A 50 8.14 26.44 -0.72
C GLU A 50 6.76 25.96 -0.25
N PHE A 51 5.74 26.14 -1.10
CA PHE A 51 4.34 25.78 -0.82
C PHE A 51 3.65 26.60 0.29
N GLY A 52 4.25 27.70 0.78
CA GLY A 52 3.69 28.57 1.81
C GLY A 52 2.40 29.33 1.43
N GLY A 53 2.11 29.46 0.14
CA GLY A 53 0.84 30.00 -0.37
C GLY A 53 -0.34 29.02 -0.26
N GLY A 54 -0.05 27.74 -0.04
CA GLY A 54 -1.05 26.74 0.29
C GLY A 54 -1.35 26.81 1.77
N GLY A 55 -2.58 27.14 2.13
CA GLY A 55 -3.02 27.15 3.53
C GLY A 55 -2.57 25.90 4.30
N ARG A 56 -2.49 26.01 5.62
CA ARG A 56 -2.14 24.88 6.49
C ARG A 56 -3.41 24.09 6.82
N GLY A 57 -3.34 22.77 6.70
CA GLY A 57 -4.42 21.89 7.17
C GLY A 57 -4.52 21.85 8.70
N LYS A 58 -5.53 21.16 9.24
CA LYS A 58 -5.73 20.98 10.70
C LYS A 58 -4.53 20.35 11.42
N SER A 59 -3.67 19.63 10.70
CA SER A 59 -2.44 19.01 11.20
C SER A 59 -1.20 19.93 11.13
N GLY A 60 -1.36 21.19 10.71
CA GLY A 60 -0.26 22.14 10.52
C GLY A 60 0.61 21.87 9.29
N ARG A 61 0.32 20.81 8.51
CA ARG A 61 1.00 20.50 7.25
C ARG A 61 0.52 21.43 6.13
N LEU A 62 1.45 21.85 5.27
CA LEU A 62 1.16 22.62 4.07
C LEU A 62 0.35 21.76 3.09
N ILE A 63 -0.83 22.22 2.68
CA ILE A 63 -1.74 21.45 1.81
C ILE A 63 -1.12 21.18 0.44
N LEU A 64 -0.34 22.14 -0.08
CA LEU A 64 0.28 22.02 -1.40
C LEU A 64 1.58 21.22 -1.41
N LYS A 65 2.08 20.78 -0.24
CA LYS A 65 3.29 19.98 -0.19
C LYS A 65 2.96 18.55 -0.65
N PRO A 66 3.67 18.00 -1.66
CA PRO A 66 3.48 16.61 -2.07
C PRO A 66 3.68 15.65 -0.89
N ILE A 67 2.84 14.61 -0.81
CA ILE A 67 2.95 13.57 0.21
C ILE A 67 4.15 12.69 -0.15
N ALA A 68 5.16 12.66 0.74
CA ALA A 68 6.34 11.83 0.53
C ALA A 68 6.02 10.35 0.76
N ARG A 69 6.56 9.48 -0.09
CA ARG A 69 6.46 8.02 0.07
C ARG A 69 7.21 7.59 1.33
N GLU A 70 6.51 6.92 2.25
CA GLU A 70 7.13 6.25 3.38
C GLU A 70 7.36 4.77 3.01
N LYS A 71 8.62 4.33 3.00
CA LYS A 71 8.94 2.92 2.75
C LYS A 71 8.69 2.11 4.00
N THR A 72 7.84 1.09 3.90
CA THR A 72 7.58 0.15 4.99
C THR A 72 8.88 -0.57 5.36
N LYS A 73 9.35 -0.39 6.60
CA LYS A 73 10.53 -1.11 7.09
C LYS A 73 10.09 -2.48 7.59
N PHE A 74 10.40 -3.53 6.85
CA PHE A 74 10.15 -4.89 7.31
C PHE A 74 11.04 -5.20 8.50
N SER A 75 10.44 -5.59 9.62
CA SER A 75 11.17 -6.06 10.80
C SER A 75 10.99 -7.56 10.93
N VAL A 76 12.06 -8.26 11.34
CA VAL A 76 12.04 -9.71 11.53
C VAL A 76 11.00 -10.12 12.58
N SER A 77 10.79 -9.30 13.62
CA SER A 77 9.79 -9.53 14.66
C SER A 77 8.35 -9.50 14.12
N VAL A 78 8.02 -8.55 13.26
CA VAL A 78 6.70 -8.49 12.60
C VAL A 78 6.50 -9.71 11.70
N GLY A 79 7.54 -10.09 10.93
CA GLY A 79 7.49 -11.31 10.12
C GLY A 79 7.23 -12.58 10.95
N ALA A 80 7.93 -12.73 12.07
CA ALA A 80 7.75 -13.87 12.97
C ALA A 80 6.36 -13.89 13.63
N ALA A 81 5.82 -12.72 14.02
CA ALA A 81 4.48 -12.61 14.60
C ALA A 81 3.38 -12.96 13.59
N VAL A 82 3.53 -12.55 12.32
CA VAL A 82 2.60 -12.92 11.24
C VAL A 82 2.66 -14.43 11.00
N ALA A 83 3.86 -15.00 10.86
CA ALA A 83 4.02 -16.45 10.67
C ALA A 83 3.42 -17.26 11.84
N GLY A 84 3.65 -16.83 13.08
CA GLY A 84 3.06 -17.45 14.27
C GLY A 84 1.53 -17.39 14.27
N THR A 85 0.96 -16.24 13.90
CA THR A 85 -0.51 -16.09 13.77
C THR A 85 -1.08 -17.03 12.72
N VAL A 86 -0.44 -17.13 11.54
CA VAL A 86 -0.87 -18.04 10.48
C VAL A 86 -0.85 -19.48 10.99
N LEU A 87 0.26 -19.95 11.56
CA LEU A 87 0.37 -21.30 12.11
C LEU A 87 -0.68 -21.58 13.19
N ALA A 88 -0.96 -20.60 14.06
CA ALA A 88 -2.00 -20.73 15.08
C ALA A 88 -3.40 -20.89 14.47
N VAL A 89 -3.74 -20.11 13.44
CA VAL A 89 -5.04 -20.24 12.73
C VAL A 89 -5.19 -21.63 12.10
N PHE A 90 -4.12 -22.12 11.46
CA PHE A 90 -4.10 -23.47 10.88
C PHE A 90 -4.23 -24.57 11.95
N ALA A 91 -3.52 -24.44 13.07
CA ALA A 91 -3.63 -25.37 14.19
C ALA A 91 -5.04 -25.37 14.80
N LEU A 92 -5.65 -24.20 14.96
CA LEU A 92 -7.03 -24.07 15.44
C LEU A 92 -8.03 -24.68 14.47
N ALA A 93 -7.87 -24.47 13.15
CA ALA A 93 -8.70 -25.09 12.14
C ALA A 93 -8.62 -26.62 12.21
N TRP A 94 -7.42 -27.16 12.39
CA TRP A 94 -7.21 -28.60 12.54
C TRP A 94 -7.84 -29.17 13.81
N LEU A 95 -7.63 -28.53 14.96
CA LEU A 95 -8.19 -28.99 16.24
C LEU A 95 -9.72 -28.86 16.30
N ALA A 96 -10.28 -27.83 15.67
CA ALA A 96 -11.72 -27.58 15.64
C ALA A 96 -12.44 -28.23 14.45
N GLY A 97 -11.74 -29.06 13.66
CA GLY A 97 -12.21 -29.58 12.37
C GLY A 97 -13.62 -30.18 12.38
N GLY A 98 -13.89 -31.11 13.30
CA GLY A 98 -15.21 -31.74 13.41
C GLY A 98 -16.33 -30.74 13.74
N ILE A 99 -16.07 -29.79 14.65
CA ILE A 99 -17.05 -28.74 14.99
C ILE A 99 -17.30 -27.81 13.79
N LEU A 100 -16.25 -27.49 13.04
CA LEU A 100 -16.34 -26.65 11.84
C LEU A 100 -17.10 -27.35 10.71
N ASP A 101 -17.02 -28.67 10.60
CA ASP A 101 -17.76 -29.42 9.59
C ASP A 101 -19.26 -29.55 9.96
N ASP A 102 -19.53 -29.95 11.20
CA ASP A 102 -20.90 -30.22 11.70
C ASP A 102 -21.75 -28.95 11.87
N PHE A 103 -21.15 -27.83 12.30
CA PHE A 103 -21.88 -26.63 12.70
C PHE A 103 -21.58 -25.43 11.80
N TRP A 104 -22.45 -25.19 10.82
CA TRP A 104 -22.36 -24.02 9.94
C TRP A 104 -22.38 -22.68 10.71
N LEU A 105 -23.08 -22.63 11.86
CA LEU A 105 -23.14 -21.49 12.77
C LEU A 105 -21.78 -21.13 13.39
N VAL A 106 -20.85 -22.08 13.48
CA VAL A 106 -19.48 -21.84 13.94
C VAL A 106 -18.56 -21.59 12.74
N ARG A 107 -18.72 -22.36 11.66
CA ARG A 107 -17.90 -22.26 10.45
C ARG A 107 -17.96 -20.88 9.80
N VAL A 108 -19.16 -20.32 9.62
CA VAL A 108 -19.35 -19.02 8.96
C VAL A 108 -18.67 -17.87 9.71
N PRO A 109 -18.91 -17.65 11.03
CA PRO A 109 -18.23 -16.59 11.76
C PRO A 109 -16.73 -16.84 11.88
N ALA A 110 -16.27 -18.09 12.01
CA ALA A 110 -14.85 -18.42 12.02
C ALA A 110 -14.16 -18.04 10.69
N LEU A 111 -14.77 -18.39 9.56
CA LEU A 111 -14.27 -18.01 8.24
C LEU A 111 -14.29 -16.48 8.09
N LEU A 112 -15.37 -15.80 8.46
CA LEU A 112 -15.48 -14.34 8.39
C LEU A 112 -14.37 -13.63 9.20
N ALA A 113 -14.05 -14.15 10.39
CA ALA A 113 -12.99 -13.64 11.25
C ALA A 113 -11.59 -13.75 10.60
N VAL A 114 -11.38 -14.76 9.75
CA VAL A 114 -10.14 -14.94 8.96
C VAL A 114 -10.19 -14.14 7.65
N SER A 115 -11.36 -14.06 7.00
CA SER A 115 -11.58 -13.29 5.77
C SER A 115 -11.24 -11.81 5.95
N PHE A 116 -11.55 -11.22 7.09
CA PHE A 116 -11.28 -9.80 7.37
C PHE A 116 -9.77 -9.44 7.32
N PRO A 117 -8.88 -10.06 8.12
CA PRO A 117 -7.45 -9.76 8.06
C PRO A 117 -6.81 -10.17 6.73
N LEU A 118 -7.30 -11.22 6.06
CA LEU A 118 -6.83 -11.59 4.72
C LEU A 118 -7.16 -10.51 3.69
N ALA A 119 -8.41 -10.04 3.65
CA ALA A 119 -8.84 -8.99 2.73
C ALA A 119 -8.16 -7.64 3.05
N TRP A 120 -7.89 -7.37 4.33
CA TRP A 120 -7.15 -6.17 4.74
C TRP A 120 -5.68 -6.23 4.30
N GLY A 121 -5.00 -7.34 4.58
CA GLY A 121 -3.60 -7.53 4.21
C GLY A 121 -3.39 -7.59 2.70
N GLY A 122 -4.28 -8.28 1.99
CA GLY A 122 -4.27 -8.37 0.53
C GLY A 122 -4.41 -7.00 -0.13
N TYR A 123 -5.28 -6.13 0.39
CA TYR A 123 -5.41 -4.74 -0.09
C TYR A 123 -4.07 -4.00 -0.01
N PHE A 124 -3.35 -4.05 1.10
CA PHE A 124 -2.07 -3.35 1.23
C PHE A 124 -0.97 -3.91 0.33
N PHE A 125 -1.04 -5.20 -0.01
CA PHE A 125 -0.06 -5.85 -0.87
C PHE A 125 -0.30 -5.58 -2.37
N LEU A 126 -1.57 -5.52 -2.79
CA LEU A 126 -1.96 -5.43 -4.20
C LEU A 126 -2.40 -4.02 -4.63
N ARG A 127 -2.63 -3.09 -3.70
CA ARG A 127 -2.93 -1.70 -4.06
C ARG A 127 -1.76 -1.08 -4.81
N ASP A 128 -2.10 -0.17 -5.72
CA ASP A 128 -1.10 0.66 -6.37
C ASP A 128 -0.57 1.73 -5.40
N ASP A 129 0.71 1.61 -5.06
CA ASP A 129 1.45 2.53 -4.20
C ASP A 129 1.56 3.95 -4.79
N GLU A 130 1.35 4.14 -6.10
CA GLU A 130 1.40 5.44 -6.78
C GLU A 130 0.08 6.23 -6.64
N THR A 131 -1.02 5.55 -6.33
CA THR A 131 -2.33 6.19 -6.14
C THR A 131 -2.47 6.81 -4.76
N LEU A 132 -2.63 8.14 -4.71
CA LEU A 132 -2.68 8.92 -3.45
C LEU A 132 -4.02 8.81 -2.70
N GLU A 133 -5.06 8.24 -3.32
CA GLU A 133 -6.39 8.01 -2.72
C GLU A 133 -6.42 6.71 -1.89
N THR A 134 -5.51 6.58 -0.94
CA THR A 134 -5.50 5.41 -0.06
C THR A 134 -6.70 5.44 0.88
N TYR A 135 -7.55 4.42 0.80
CA TYR A 135 -8.55 4.18 1.84
C TYR A 135 -7.83 3.96 3.17
N SER A 136 -8.14 4.80 4.15
CA SER A 136 -7.52 4.74 5.48
C SER A 136 -8.55 5.05 6.56
N GLY A 137 -8.33 4.51 7.77
CA GLY A 137 -9.27 4.67 8.89
C GLY A 137 -10.63 4.03 8.61
N LYS A 138 -11.71 4.67 9.07
CA LYS A 138 -13.09 4.14 8.99
C LYS A 138 -13.53 3.64 7.60
N PRO A 139 -13.34 4.38 6.49
CA PRO A 139 -13.78 3.90 5.17
C PRO A 139 -13.07 2.60 4.74
N LEU A 140 -11.80 2.42 5.09
CA LEU A 140 -11.08 1.17 4.83
C LEU A 140 -11.72 0.02 5.60
N TRP A 141 -11.96 0.18 6.90
CA TRP A 141 -12.55 -0.86 7.74
C TRP A 141 -13.93 -1.31 7.24
N ILE A 142 -14.76 -0.36 6.80
CA ILE A 142 -16.08 -0.66 6.24
C ILE A 142 -15.94 -1.44 4.92
N ARG A 143 -15.07 -0.99 4.01
CA ARG A 143 -14.82 -1.67 2.72
C ARG A 143 -14.24 -3.07 2.92
N THR A 144 -13.33 -3.24 3.87
CA THR A 144 -12.79 -4.55 4.26
C THR A 144 -13.88 -5.47 4.80
N ALA A 145 -14.77 -4.97 5.66
CA ALA A 145 -15.89 -5.76 6.16
C ALA A 145 -16.83 -6.22 5.04
N ILE A 146 -17.13 -5.32 4.10
CA ILE A 146 -17.95 -5.63 2.91
C ILE A 146 -17.24 -6.69 2.05
N CYS A 147 -15.96 -6.50 1.72
CA CYS A 147 -15.17 -7.43 0.92
C CYS A 147 -15.08 -8.82 1.56
N ALA A 148 -14.73 -8.88 2.86
CA ALA A 148 -14.64 -10.11 3.62
C ALA A 148 -15.97 -10.87 3.67
N THR A 149 -17.08 -10.15 3.87
CA THR A 149 -18.42 -10.73 3.86
C THR A 149 -18.76 -11.26 2.47
N ALA A 150 -18.52 -10.47 1.42
CA ALA A 150 -18.81 -10.86 0.04
C ALA A 150 -18.00 -12.09 -0.40
N TYR A 151 -16.72 -12.19 -0.03
CA TYR A 151 -15.88 -13.36 -0.28
C TYR A 151 -16.33 -14.59 0.51
N THR A 152 -16.75 -14.41 1.77
CA THR A 152 -17.29 -15.48 2.60
C THR A 152 -18.61 -16.01 2.02
N LEU A 153 -19.49 -15.11 1.58
CA LEU A 153 -20.74 -15.46 0.89
C LEU A 153 -20.47 -16.17 -0.42
N LEU A 154 -19.55 -15.65 -1.23
CA LEU A 154 -19.18 -16.26 -2.51
C LEU A 154 -18.65 -17.69 -2.27
N TRP A 155 -17.76 -17.89 -1.30
CA TRP A 155 -17.32 -19.24 -0.91
C TRP A 155 -18.47 -20.16 -0.47
N GLY A 156 -19.43 -19.65 0.29
CA GLY A 156 -20.64 -20.39 0.66
C GLY A 156 -21.49 -20.78 -0.56
N VAL A 157 -21.67 -19.86 -1.52
CA VAL A 157 -22.34 -20.14 -2.79
C VAL A 157 -21.61 -21.23 -3.57
N PHE A 158 -20.28 -21.18 -3.63
CA PHE A 158 -19.49 -22.25 -4.25
C PHE A 158 -19.66 -23.59 -3.54
N GLY A 159 -19.64 -23.61 -2.21
CA GLY A 159 -19.91 -24.82 -1.43
C GLY A 159 -21.31 -25.41 -1.66
N TYR A 160 -22.28 -24.59 -2.06
CA TYR A 160 -23.63 -25.04 -2.41
C TYR A 160 -23.75 -25.49 -3.88
N VAL A 161 -23.19 -24.72 -4.82
CA VAL A 161 -23.33 -24.94 -6.27
C VAL A 161 -22.39 -26.03 -6.78
N ALA A 162 -21.14 -26.06 -6.32
CA ALA A 162 -20.13 -26.99 -6.84
C ALA A 162 -20.54 -28.47 -6.71
N PRO A 163 -21.06 -28.97 -5.57
CA PRO A 163 -21.51 -30.36 -5.46
C PRO A 163 -22.63 -30.76 -6.44
N GLN A 164 -23.37 -29.78 -6.99
CA GLN A 164 -24.51 -30.03 -7.88
C GLN A 164 -24.13 -30.04 -9.36
N VAL A 165 -23.00 -29.40 -9.69
CA VAL A 165 -22.60 -29.11 -11.08
C VAL A 165 -21.27 -29.77 -11.43
N VAL A 166 -20.34 -29.84 -10.47
CA VAL A 166 -19.01 -30.43 -10.66
C VAL A 166 -19.13 -31.94 -10.59
N THR A 167 -18.76 -32.60 -11.67
CA THR A 167 -18.66 -34.06 -11.77
C THR A 167 -17.19 -34.49 -11.75
N GLU A 168 -16.93 -35.79 -11.86
CA GLU A 168 -15.55 -36.33 -11.99
C GLU A 168 -14.82 -35.79 -13.24
N ASP A 169 -15.57 -35.33 -14.24
CA ASP A 169 -15.00 -34.78 -15.46
C ASP A 169 -14.41 -33.38 -15.24
N VAL A 170 -13.16 -33.20 -15.64
CA VAL A 170 -12.42 -31.91 -15.51
C VAL A 170 -13.14 -30.75 -16.23
N TRP A 171 -13.84 -31.00 -17.34
CA TRP A 171 -14.51 -29.94 -18.09
C TRP A 171 -15.68 -29.32 -17.32
N SER A 172 -16.29 -30.05 -16.37
CA SER A 172 -17.38 -29.51 -15.53
C SER A 172 -16.92 -28.32 -14.68
N TRP A 173 -15.63 -28.29 -14.29
CA TRP A 173 -15.01 -27.16 -13.59
C TRP A 173 -15.00 -25.86 -14.41
N LEU A 174 -15.06 -25.93 -15.74
CA LEU A 174 -15.15 -24.74 -16.59
C LEU A 174 -16.50 -24.01 -16.43
N LEU A 175 -17.53 -24.69 -15.94
CA LEU A 175 -18.84 -24.10 -15.69
C LEU A 175 -18.89 -23.31 -14.37
N VAL A 176 -18.07 -23.70 -13.38
CA VAL A 176 -18.09 -23.11 -12.04
C VAL A 176 -16.87 -22.22 -11.79
N GLY A 177 -15.67 -22.70 -12.12
CA GLY A 177 -14.40 -22.04 -11.81
C GLY A 177 -14.25 -20.63 -12.39
N PRO A 178 -14.37 -20.43 -13.72
CA PRO A 178 -14.21 -19.11 -14.32
C PRO A 178 -15.25 -18.08 -13.84
N PRO A 179 -16.57 -18.36 -13.82
CA PRO A 179 -17.54 -17.42 -13.27
C PRO A 179 -17.23 -17.05 -11.82
N PHE A 180 -16.87 -18.04 -11.00
CA PHE A 180 -16.52 -17.85 -9.60
C PHE A 180 -15.30 -16.94 -9.39
N LEU A 181 -14.23 -17.16 -10.16
CA LEU A 181 -13.03 -16.32 -10.13
C LEU A 181 -13.30 -14.92 -10.65
N ILE A 182 -14.08 -14.77 -11.72
CA ILE A 182 -14.48 -13.47 -12.28
C ILE A 182 -15.31 -12.70 -11.26
N THR A 183 -16.29 -13.32 -10.62
CA THR A 183 -17.10 -12.67 -9.58
C THR A 183 -16.24 -12.22 -8.40
N GLY A 184 -15.30 -13.04 -7.94
CA GLY A 184 -14.39 -12.65 -6.87
C GLY A 184 -13.45 -11.51 -7.24
N ALA A 185 -12.96 -11.49 -8.49
CA ALA A 185 -12.19 -10.37 -9.02
C ALA A 185 -13.00 -9.07 -9.05
N LEU A 186 -14.26 -9.14 -9.51
CA LEU A 186 -15.19 -8.00 -9.54
C LEU A 186 -15.52 -7.48 -8.14
N ILE A 187 -15.63 -8.35 -7.13
CA ILE A 187 -15.81 -7.92 -5.74
C ILE A 187 -14.57 -7.15 -5.24
N GLY A 188 -13.36 -7.61 -5.55
CA GLY A 188 -12.13 -6.91 -5.20
C GLY A 188 -12.05 -5.53 -5.84
N LEU A 189 -12.41 -5.46 -7.13
CA LEU A 189 -12.53 -4.20 -7.87
C LEU A 189 -13.58 -3.28 -7.23
N ALA A 190 -14.78 -3.76 -6.96
CA ALA A 190 -15.86 -2.93 -6.42
C ALA A 190 -15.62 -2.48 -4.96
N ALA A 191 -14.98 -3.31 -4.14
CA ALA A 191 -14.77 -3.00 -2.72
C ALA A 191 -13.58 -2.07 -2.49
N TYR A 192 -12.51 -2.21 -3.28
CA TYR A 192 -11.24 -1.53 -3.05
C TYR A 192 -10.75 -0.67 -4.23
N ASP A 193 -11.51 -0.62 -5.32
CA ASP A 193 -11.13 0.08 -6.56
C ASP A 193 -9.82 -0.46 -7.15
N LEU A 194 -9.54 -1.75 -6.94
CA LEU A 194 -8.43 -2.46 -7.56
C LEU A 194 -8.69 -2.64 -9.07
N ASP A 195 -7.64 -2.62 -9.88
CA ASP A 195 -7.76 -3.09 -11.25
C ASP A 195 -8.18 -4.58 -11.27
N PHE A 196 -8.73 -5.04 -12.39
CA PHE A 196 -9.24 -6.40 -12.48
C PHE A 196 -8.19 -7.48 -12.16
N GLY A 197 -6.93 -7.26 -12.58
CA GLY A 197 -5.83 -8.20 -12.32
C GLY A 197 -5.48 -8.27 -10.83
N SER A 198 -5.34 -7.12 -10.18
CA SER A 198 -5.13 -7.05 -8.73
C SER A 198 -6.32 -7.60 -7.94
N GLY A 199 -7.55 -7.32 -8.38
CA GLY A 199 -8.77 -7.90 -7.81
C GLY A 199 -8.80 -9.43 -7.93
N PHE A 200 -8.36 -9.97 -9.08
CA PHE A 200 -8.21 -11.41 -9.28
C PHE A 200 -7.19 -12.02 -8.31
N PHE A 201 -5.98 -11.48 -8.22
CA PHE A 201 -4.96 -11.99 -7.29
C PHE A 201 -5.38 -11.88 -5.83
N HIS A 202 -6.09 -10.80 -5.48
CA HIS A 202 -6.64 -10.60 -4.14
C HIS A 202 -7.60 -11.73 -3.78
N TYR A 203 -8.51 -12.06 -4.69
CA TYR A 203 -9.43 -13.16 -4.50
C TYR A 203 -8.75 -14.53 -4.54
N SER A 204 -7.80 -14.76 -5.45
CA SER A 204 -7.04 -16.01 -5.54
C SER A 204 -6.27 -16.30 -4.26
N PHE A 205 -5.67 -15.28 -3.62
CA PHE A 205 -5.01 -15.42 -2.33
C PHE A 205 -6.00 -15.84 -1.24
N TYR A 206 -7.16 -15.17 -1.17
CA TYR A 206 -8.25 -15.55 -0.26
C TYR A 206 -8.69 -17.01 -0.48
N LEU A 207 -8.89 -17.41 -1.73
CA LEU A 207 -9.29 -18.78 -2.08
C LEU A 207 -8.24 -19.81 -1.68
N LEU A 208 -6.97 -19.54 -1.97
CA LEU A 208 -5.87 -20.44 -1.61
C LEU A 208 -5.87 -20.69 -0.10
N VAL A 209 -5.93 -19.63 0.71
CA VAL A 209 -5.95 -19.77 2.17
C VAL A 209 -7.21 -20.51 2.63
N THR A 210 -8.36 -20.20 2.05
CA THR A 210 -9.63 -20.86 2.42
C THR A 210 -9.63 -22.36 2.08
N ILE A 211 -9.06 -22.76 0.93
CA ILE A 211 -8.90 -24.16 0.54
C ILE A 211 -7.94 -24.88 1.50
N LEU A 212 -6.81 -24.24 1.84
CA LEU A 212 -5.86 -24.82 2.78
C LEU A 212 -6.46 -24.96 4.19
N LEU A 213 -7.26 -24.00 4.65
CA LEU A 213 -7.99 -24.09 5.91
C LEU A 213 -9.06 -25.18 5.88
N ARG A 214 -9.78 -25.32 4.77
CA ARG A 214 -10.75 -26.41 4.56
C ARG A 214 -10.07 -27.77 4.72
N ALA A 215 -8.96 -27.98 4.01
CA ALA A 215 -8.19 -29.22 4.07
C ALA A 215 -7.65 -29.48 5.48
N SER A 216 -7.13 -28.44 6.14
CA SER A 216 -6.60 -28.54 7.51
C SER A 216 -7.69 -28.88 8.53
N ALA A 217 -8.91 -28.39 8.33
CA ALA A 217 -10.07 -28.70 9.16
C ALA A 217 -10.65 -30.11 8.90
N GLY A 218 -10.05 -30.91 8.00
CA GLY A 218 -10.52 -32.28 7.73
C GLY A 218 -11.71 -32.39 6.79
N MET A 219 -12.21 -31.27 6.25
CA MET A 219 -13.34 -31.22 5.29
C MET A 219 -12.96 -31.66 3.86
N GLY A 220 -11.78 -32.26 3.69
CA GLY A 220 -11.29 -32.72 2.40
C GLY A 220 -10.70 -31.63 1.51
N TRP A 221 -10.17 -32.08 0.38
CA TRP A 221 -9.60 -31.22 -0.64
C TRP A 221 -10.67 -30.68 -1.61
N ILE A 222 -10.37 -29.60 -2.32
CA ILE A 222 -11.31 -28.91 -3.23
C ILE A 222 -11.86 -29.82 -4.35
N TRP A 223 -11.07 -30.80 -4.77
CA TRP A 223 -11.45 -31.77 -5.81
C TRP A 223 -12.44 -32.84 -5.32
N GLU A 224 -12.58 -33.01 -4.00
CA GLU A 224 -13.45 -34.03 -3.38
C GLU A 224 -14.89 -33.54 -3.17
N ILE A 225 -15.23 -32.32 -3.61
CA ILE A 225 -16.54 -31.68 -3.34
C ILE A 225 -17.72 -32.39 -4.04
N GLY A 226 -17.45 -33.18 -5.08
CA GLY A 226 -18.45 -33.98 -5.79
C GLY A 226 -18.50 -35.46 -5.39
N ASP A 227 -17.61 -35.92 -4.48
CA ASP A 227 -17.56 -37.33 -4.09
C ASP A 227 -18.69 -37.66 -3.11
N VAL A 228 -19.70 -38.39 -3.61
CA VAL A 228 -20.90 -38.85 -2.86
C VAL A 228 -20.57 -39.85 -1.73
N THR A 229 -19.29 -40.17 -1.52
CA THR A 229 -18.85 -41.21 -0.57
C THR A 229 -18.39 -40.68 0.79
N ARG A 230 -18.51 -39.37 1.05
CA ARG A 230 -18.39 -38.77 2.39
C ARG A 230 -19.72 -38.23 2.89
#